data_AF-A0A380MAW1-F1
#
_entry.id   AF-A0A380MAW1-F1
#
_cell.length_a   1.000
_cell.length_b   1.000
_cell.length_c   1.000
_cell.angle_alpha   90.00
_cell.angle_beta   90.00
_cell.angle_gamma   90.00
#
_symmetry.space_group_name_H-M   'P 1'
#
loop_
_entity.id
_entity.type
_entity.pdbx_description
1 polymer ?
#
loop_
_entity_poly.entity_id
_entity_poly.type
_entity_poly.pdbx_seq_one_letter_code
_entity_poly.pdbx_strand_id
1 'polypeptide(L)'
;MAAFFDFVTGTIHYSDLPGQGRNARRRFAPLWKIWPLMDPVEEVHHVVFVDGIYLSHKLVVLIACTKSYVLGWHVARSENATAWQALFDRIAAPDVVVCDGGLGITKAVPGS
;
A
#
# COMPACT_ATOMS: atom_id res chain seq x y z
N MET A 1 1.16 -15.12 -14.22
CA MET A 1 0.93 -14.83 -12.81
C MET A 1 2.13 -15.23 -11.94
N ALA A 2 2.63 -16.47 -12.02
CA ALA A 2 3.83 -16.92 -11.29
C ALA A 2 5.04 -15.97 -11.41
N ALA A 3 5.47 -15.64 -12.64
CA ALA A 3 6.59 -14.72 -12.88
C ALA A 3 6.43 -13.31 -12.27
N PHE A 4 5.19 -12.87 -11.99
CA PHE A 4 4.97 -11.62 -11.28
C PHE A 4 5.20 -11.79 -9.78
N PHE A 5 4.68 -12.86 -9.18
CA PHE A 5 4.91 -13.19 -7.78
C PHE A 5 6.39 -13.41 -7.51
N ASP A 6 7.08 -14.22 -8.32
CA ASP A 6 8.53 -14.43 -8.22
C ASP A 6 9.29 -13.11 -8.32
N PHE A 7 8.83 -12.21 -9.21
CA PHE A 7 9.41 -10.89 -9.32
C PHE A 7 9.15 -10.03 -8.09
N VAL A 8 7.93 -9.95 -7.55
CA VAL A 8 7.62 -9.04 -6.42
C VAL A 8 8.12 -9.59 -5.10
N THR A 9 8.26 -10.90 -4.91
CA THR A 9 8.79 -11.49 -3.66
C THR A 9 10.29 -11.77 -3.73
N GLY A 10 10.87 -11.87 -4.94
CA GLY A 10 12.29 -12.15 -5.14
C GLY A 10 13.20 -10.91 -5.10
N THR A 11 14.48 -11.11 -5.43
CA THR A 11 15.53 -10.07 -5.36
C THR A 11 15.76 -9.31 -6.67
N ILE A 12 15.24 -9.81 -7.80
CA ILE A 12 15.49 -9.25 -9.14
C ILE A 12 14.81 -7.88 -9.32
N HIS A 13 15.52 -6.88 -9.82
CA HIS A 13 14.98 -5.55 -10.15
C HIS A 13 14.57 -5.47 -11.63
N TYR A 14 13.76 -4.45 -11.99
CA TYR A 14 13.42 -4.23 -13.41
C TYR A 14 14.66 -3.99 -14.29
N SER A 15 15.71 -3.35 -13.75
CA SER A 15 16.98 -3.13 -14.44
C SER A 15 17.65 -4.42 -14.88
N ASP A 16 17.45 -5.49 -14.12
CA ASP A 16 18.11 -6.79 -14.32
C ASP A 16 17.37 -7.64 -15.36
N LEU A 17 16.17 -7.21 -15.76
CA LEU A 17 15.36 -7.87 -16.78
C LEU A 17 15.71 -7.36 -18.19
N PRO A 18 15.59 -8.21 -19.24
CA PRO A 18 15.86 -7.81 -20.62
C PRO A 18 15.14 -6.51 -21.04
N GLY A 19 15.85 -5.64 -21.74
CA GLY A 19 15.33 -4.33 -22.14
C GLY A 19 15.01 -3.42 -20.95
N GLN A 20 15.78 -3.53 -19.86
CA GLN A 20 15.59 -2.79 -18.59
C GLN A 20 14.17 -2.95 -18.02
N GLY A 21 13.59 -4.14 -18.23
CA GLY A 21 12.27 -4.49 -17.72
C GLY A 21 11.11 -3.77 -18.40
N ARG A 22 11.28 -3.09 -19.55
CA ARG A 22 10.18 -2.41 -20.26
C ARG A 22 8.99 -3.34 -20.53
N ASN A 23 9.27 -4.52 -21.08
CA ASN A 23 8.24 -5.53 -21.35
C ASN A 23 7.62 -6.09 -20.05
N ALA A 24 8.44 -6.31 -19.02
CA ALA A 24 7.98 -6.78 -17.73
C ALA A 24 7.05 -5.75 -17.04
N ARG A 25 7.40 -4.46 -17.04
CA ARG A 25 6.56 -3.38 -16.51
C ARG A 25 5.19 -3.37 -17.19
N ARG A 26 5.16 -3.45 -18.52
CA ARG A 26 3.89 -3.49 -19.28
C ARG A 26 3.07 -4.74 -18.93
N ARG A 27 3.72 -5.90 -18.83
CA ARG A 27 3.07 -7.17 -18.48
C ARG A 27 2.55 -7.22 -17.04
N PHE A 28 3.27 -6.61 -16.10
CA PHE A 28 2.93 -6.63 -14.67
C PHE A 28 1.98 -5.51 -14.27
N ALA A 29 1.89 -4.40 -15.02
CA ALA A 29 0.99 -3.29 -14.75
C ALA A 29 -0.45 -3.68 -14.38
N PRO A 30 -1.16 -4.55 -15.13
CA PRO A 30 -2.52 -4.94 -14.77
C PRO A 30 -2.59 -5.78 -13.48
N LEU A 31 -1.54 -6.53 -13.14
CA LEU A 31 -1.54 -7.42 -11.96
C LEU A 31 -1.51 -6.63 -10.65
N TRP A 32 -0.97 -5.40 -10.68
CA TRP A 32 -1.07 -4.47 -9.55
C TRP A 32 -2.49 -3.99 -9.26
N LYS A 33 -3.44 -4.20 -10.19
CA LYS A 33 -4.85 -3.82 -10.03
C LYS A 33 -5.74 -4.98 -9.57
N ILE A 34 -5.19 -6.18 -9.42
CA ILE A 34 -5.97 -7.39 -9.06
C ILE A 34 -6.22 -7.47 -7.55
N TRP A 35 -5.40 -6.79 -6.75
CA TRP A 35 -5.53 -6.83 -5.30
C TRP A 35 -6.93 -6.37 -4.87
N PRO A 36 -7.61 -7.14 -4.00
CA PRO A 36 -8.95 -6.79 -3.59
C PRO A 36 -8.96 -5.44 -2.91
N LEU A 37 -9.92 -4.63 -3.31
CA LEU A 37 -10.21 -3.34 -2.72
C LEU A 37 -11.05 -3.61 -1.46
N MET A 38 -10.68 -3.00 -0.34
CA MET A 38 -11.54 -3.01 0.85
C MET A 38 -12.88 -2.33 0.56
N ASP A 39 -13.91 -2.71 1.31
CA ASP A 39 -15.13 -1.95 1.39
C ASP A 39 -14.87 -0.61 2.10
N PRO A 40 -15.58 0.48 1.75
CA PRO A 40 -15.48 1.74 2.46
C PRO A 40 -15.90 1.59 3.93
N VAL A 41 -15.12 2.21 4.83
CA VAL A 41 -15.45 2.37 6.25
C VAL A 41 -15.98 3.78 6.45
N GLU A 42 -17.29 3.89 6.62
CA GLU A 42 -17.97 5.18 6.83
C GLU A 42 -17.94 5.64 8.30
N GLU A 43 -17.62 4.74 9.23
CA GLU A 43 -17.52 5.06 10.65
C GLU A 43 -16.26 5.89 10.94
N VAL A 44 -16.45 7.00 11.64
CA VAL A 44 -15.35 7.87 12.09
C VAL A 44 -14.71 7.29 13.34
N HIS A 45 -13.39 7.10 13.29
CA HIS A 45 -12.59 6.65 14.42
C HIS A 45 -11.64 7.76 14.88
N HIS A 46 -11.71 8.15 16.16
CA HIS A 46 -10.86 9.20 16.72
C HIS A 46 -9.36 8.91 16.58
N VAL A 47 -8.96 7.64 16.75
CA VAL A 47 -7.56 7.21 16.65
C VAL A 47 -7.47 6.00 15.73
N VAL A 48 -6.64 6.12 14.70
CA VAL A 48 -6.31 5.05 13.76
C VAL A 48 -4.81 4.79 13.81
N PHE A 49 -4.45 3.52 13.98
CA PHE A 49 -3.07 3.05 13.89
C PHE A 49 -2.79 2.59 12.48
N VAL A 50 -1.65 2.98 11.93
CA VAL A 50 -1.22 2.56 10.60
C VAL A 50 0.21 2.05 10.61
N ASP A 51 0.47 1.07 9.75
CA ASP A 51 1.78 0.45 9.57
C ASP A 51 1.96 -0.01 8.11
N GLY A 52 3.21 -0.05 7.65
CA GLY A 52 3.64 -0.57 6.36
C GLY A 52 4.39 -1.89 6.53
N ILE A 53 3.71 -3.02 6.29
CA ILE A 53 4.33 -4.35 6.37
C ILE A 53 5.01 -4.67 5.05
N TYR A 54 6.34 -4.58 5.02
CA TYR A 54 7.14 -4.96 3.86
C TYR A 54 7.23 -6.48 3.73
N LEU A 55 6.61 -7.02 2.67
CA LEU A 55 6.75 -8.42 2.28
C LEU A 55 8.00 -8.63 1.40
N SER A 56 8.47 -7.56 0.76
CA SER A 56 9.76 -7.46 0.08
C SER A 56 10.10 -5.98 -0.19
N HIS A 57 11.26 -5.70 -0.76
CA HIS A 57 11.62 -4.34 -1.20
C HIS A 57 10.76 -3.77 -2.35
N LYS A 58 9.85 -4.57 -2.94
CA LYS A 58 8.92 -4.18 -4.03
C LYS A 58 7.45 -4.34 -3.65
N LEU A 59 7.15 -4.81 -2.44
CA LEU A 59 5.82 -5.16 -2.02
C LEU A 59 5.63 -4.79 -0.55
N VAL A 60 4.74 -3.84 -0.31
CA VAL A 60 4.32 -3.42 1.03
C VAL A 60 2.81 -3.56 1.14
N VAL A 61 2.35 -4.02 2.30
CA VAL A 61 0.95 -3.98 2.70
C VAL A 61 0.80 -2.85 3.71
N LEU A 62 0.13 -1.78 3.32
CA LEU A 62 -0.27 -0.72 4.24
C LEU A 62 -1.52 -1.20 4.98
N ILE A 63 -1.57 -1.06 6.30
CA ILE A 63 -2.69 -1.49 7.12
C ILE A 63 -3.13 -0.32 8.00
N ALA A 64 -4.45 -0.17 8.16
CA ALA A 64 -5.08 0.72 9.12
C ALA A 64 -5.96 -0.10 10.08
N CYS A 65 -5.84 0.15 11.38
CA CYS A 65 -6.61 -0.53 12.41
C CYS A 65 -6.97 0.38 13.58
N THR A 66 -8.01 -0.01 14.30
CA THR A 66 -8.28 0.47 15.65
C THR A 66 -7.51 -0.41 16.65
N LYS A 67 -7.72 -0.20 17.95
CA LYS A 67 -7.18 -1.09 18.98
C LYS A 67 -7.78 -2.51 18.92
N SER A 68 -8.93 -2.68 18.29
CA SER A 68 -9.72 -3.93 18.35
C SER A 68 -9.87 -4.64 17.02
N TYR A 69 -9.78 -3.95 15.88
CA TYR A 69 -9.95 -4.56 14.55
C TYR A 69 -9.29 -3.75 13.43
N VAL A 70 -9.10 -4.42 12.29
CA VAL A 70 -8.56 -3.82 11.06
C VAL A 70 -9.67 -3.05 10.33
N LEU A 71 -9.39 -1.80 9.99
CA LEU A 71 -10.27 -0.94 9.18
C LEU A 71 -10.03 -1.18 7.69
N GLY A 72 -8.77 -1.43 7.32
CA GLY A 72 -8.43 -1.57 5.92
C GLY A 72 -6.97 -1.91 5.67
N TRP A 73 -6.69 -2.36 4.46
CA TRP A 73 -5.34 -2.57 3.95
C TRP A 73 -5.22 -2.21 2.46
N HIS A 74 -4.02 -1.81 2.03
CA HIS A 74 -3.71 -1.48 0.65
C HIS A 74 -2.36 -2.07 0.23
N VAL A 75 -2.32 -2.81 -0.87
CA VAL A 75 -1.06 -3.36 -1.42
C VAL A 75 -0.43 -2.36 -2.38
N ALA A 76 0.82 -2.01 -2.11
CA ALA A 76 1.59 -1.07 -2.93
C ALA A 76 3.00 -1.59 -3.23
N ARG A 77 3.68 -0.88 -4.14
CA ARG A 77 5.07 -1.18 -4.52
C ARG A 77 6.08 -0.67 -3.50
N SER A 78 5.73 0.41 -2.84
CA SER A 78 6.53 1.11 -1.85
C SER A 78 5.62 1.98 -1.01
N GLU A 79 6.08 2.32 0.18
CA GLU A 79 5.41 3.28 1.02
C GLU A 79 5.62 4.70 0.46
N ASN A 80 4.53 5.33 0.02
CA ASN A 80 4.54 6.69 -0.49
C ASN A 80 3.16 7.34 -0.29
N ALA A 81 3.08 8.66 -0.45
CA ALA A 81 1.85 9.41 -0.19
C ALA A 81 0.65 8.93 -1.02
N THR A 82 0.85 8.56 -2.29
CA THR A 82 -0.24 8.05 -3.14
C THR A 82 -0.77 6.71 -2.65
N ALA A 83 0.11 5.83 -2.16
CA ALA A 83 -0.30 4.55 -1.59
C ALA A 83 -1.07 4.73 -0.27
N TRP A 84 -0.62 5.64 0.59
CA TRP A 84 -1.33 6.01 1.81
C TRP A 84 -2.68 6.66 1.50
N GLN A 85 -2.76 7.55 0.50
CA GLN A 85 -4.01 8.16 0.07
C GLN A 85 -5.01 7.10 -0.40
N ALA A 86 -4.57 6.11 -1.18
CA ALA A 86 -5.45 5.03 -1.63
C ALA A 86 -6.01 4.17 -0.48
N LEU A 87 -5.30 4.09 0.66
CA LEU A 87 -5.80 3.49 1.90
C LEU A 87 -6.83 4.41 2.57
N PHE A 88 -6.51 5.69 2.75
CA PHE A 88 -7.38 6.65 3.45
C PHE A 88 -8.63 7.07 2.66
N ASP A 89 -8.62 7.02 1.32
CA ASP A 89 -9.79 7.27 0.48
C ASP A 89 -10.96 6.31 0.78
N ARG A 90 -10.67 5.22 1.49
CA ARG A 90 -11.62 4.17 1.87
C ARG A 90 -12.03 4.23 3.34
N ILE A 91 -11.48 5.16 4.13
CA ILE A 91 -11.71 5.24 5.57
C ILE A 91 -12.16 6.67 5.89
N ALA A 92 -13.26 6.80 6.62
CA ALA A 92 -13.70 8.10 7.10
C ALA A 92 -12.56 8.81 7.86
N ALA A 93 -12.37 10.11 7.60
CA ALA A 93 -11.22 10.85 8.09
C ALA A 93 -11.10 10.76 9.62
N PRO A 94 -9.98 10.22 10.15
CA PRO A 94 -9.77 10.14 11.60
C PRO A 94 -9.23 11.46 12.15
N ASP A 95 -9.41 11.69 13.45
CA ASP A 95 -8.84 12.88 14.11
C ASP A 95 -7.33 12.74 14.33
N VAL A 96 -6.87 11.52 14.63
CA VAL A 96 -5.46 11.22 14.92
C VAL A 96 -5.04 9.95 14.21
N VAL A 97 -3.94 10.05 13.46
CA VAL A 97 -3.24 8.90 12.88
C VAL A 97 -1.95 8.66 13.67
N VAL A 98 -1.77 7.42 14.14
CA VAL A 98 -0.56 6.97 14.82
C VAL A 98 0.21 6.04 13.88
N CYS A 99 1.47 6.36 13.62
CA CYS A 99 2.37 5.55 12.81
C CYS A 99 3.72 5.40 13.53
N ASP A 100 4.42 4.30 13.28
CA ASP A 100 5.72 4.00 13.88
C ASP A 100 6.90 4.57 13.08
N GLY A 101 6.69 4.98 11.82
CA GLY A 101 7.59 5.88 11.10
C GLY A 101 7.43 5.85 9.59
N GLY A 102 6.94 6.95 9.00
CA GLY A 102 6.87 7.12 7.55
C GLY A 102 6.67 8.57 7.11
N LEU A 103 7.55 9.11 6.26
CA LEU A 103 7.43 10.46 5.67
C LEU A 103 6.25 10.57 4.68
N GLY A 104 5.74 9.44 4.18
CA GLY A 104 4.65 9.40 3.21
C GLY A 104 3.28 9.73 3.80
N ILE A 105 3.09 9.47 5.10
CA ILE A 105 1.79 9.57 5.78
C ILE A 105 1.36 11.03 5.94
N THR A 106 2.30 11.91 6.31
CA THR A 106 2.01 13.32 6.60
C THR A 106 1.45 14.12 5.41
N LYS A 107 1.50 13.58 4.19
CA LYS A 107 0.92 14.21 2.99
C LYS A 107 -0.40 13.59 2.54
N ALA A 108 -0.78 12.46 3.13
CA ALA A 108 -1.89 11.63 2.70
C ALA A 108 -3.07 11.65 3.70
N VAL A 109 -2.85 12.14 4.92
CA VAL A 109 -3.92 12.31 5.90
C VAL A 109 -4.78 13.50 5.49
N PRO A 110 -6.11 13.34 5.37
CA PRO A 110 -7.00 14.45 5.05
C PRO A 110 -6.84 15.60 6.07
N GLY A 111 -6.50 16.80 5.60
CA GLY A 111 -6.37 17.99 6.45
C GLY A 111 -4.99 18.25 7.09
N SER A 112 -3.96 17.48 6.72
CA SER A 112 -2.55 17.71 7.09
C SER A 112 -1.87 18.84 6.32
#